data_AF-A0A7W8PAC0-F1
#
_entry.id   AF-A0A7W8PAC0-F1
#
_cell.length_a   1.000
_cell.length_b   1.000
_cell.length_c   1.000
_cell.angle_alpha   90.00
_cell.angle_beta   90.00
_cell.angle_gamma   90.00
#
_symmetry.space_group_name_H-M   'P 1'
#
loop_
_entity.id
_entity.type
_entity.pdbx_description
1 polymer ?
#
loop_
_entity_poly.entity_id
_entity_poly.type
_entity_poly.pdbx_seq_one_letter_code
_entity_poly.pdbx_strand_id
1 'polypeptide(L)'
;MRPTVTDAQRDMAFRILTTAMAILRDDQPFDPAHTIFGRILAAHPLRGRVGGMEYSFVNPAFPRTQIILFVVPDPAAPSADRTKGKQVVTHFTIRFSPLLRDISRSTLEDLLHVDIGYWIDGNGERRPGNDMGTAPPEIRLHSYRYRASNLPTSRFPVDVEFAFGDPDPNDPAPDEPKTPVLMDVLLSRDYSALRRQYRE
;
A
#
# COMPACT_ATOMS: atom_id res chain seq x y z
N MET A 1 -28.66 -2.66 7.15
CA MET A 1 -27.93 -1.47 6.68
C MET A 1 -26.44 -1.80 6.64
N ARG A 2 -25.81 -1.81 5.47
CA ARG A 2 -24.34 -1.84 5.38
C ARG A 2 -23.82 -0.48 5.90
N PRO A 3 -22.75 -0.42 6.71
CA PRO A 3 -22.27 0.85 7.22
C PRO A 3 -21.75 1.73 6.07
N THR A 4 -22.30 2.94 5.94
CA THR A 4 -21.81 3.98 5.03
C THR A 4 -20.47 4.50 5.54
N VAL A 5 -19.49 4.65 4.64
CA VAL A 5 -18.20 5.27 4.97
C VAL A 5 -18.45 6.74 5.29
N THR A 6 -17.98 7.19 6.45
CA THR A 6 -18.09 8.60 6.86
C THR A 6 -16.95 9.42 6.26
N ASP A 7 -17.12 10.74 6.14
CA ASP A 7 -16.04 11.63 5.68
C ASP A 7 -14.80 11.52 6.58
N ALA A 8 -14.99 11.40 7.90
CA ALA A 8 -13.90 11.18 8.85
C ALA A 8 -13.14 9.86 8.60
N GLN A 9 -13.82 8.81 8.14
CA GLN A 9 -13.17 7.58 7.71
C GLN A 9 -12.38 7.82 6.42
N ARG A 10 -12.97 8.48 5.42
CA ARG A 10 -12.27 8.80 4.17
C ARG A 10 -10.99 9.62 4.43
N ASP A 11 -11.08 10.65 5.27
CA ASP A 11 -9.94 11.47 5.67
C ASP A 11 -8.87 10.65 6.39
N MET A 12 -9.26 9.75 7.31
CA MET A 12 -8.32 8.86 7.98
C MET A 12 -7.63 7.91 6.98
N ALA A 13 -8.35 7.39 5.99
CA ALA A 13 -7.77 6.55 4.96
C ALA A 13 -6.70 7.30 4.17
N PHE A 14 -6.99 8.53 3.74
CA PHE A 14 -6.03 9.38 3.05
C PHE A 14 -4.80 9.66 3.91
N ARG A 15 -4.97 9.98 5.19
CA ARG A 15 -3.83 10.19 6.10
C ARG A 15 -2.98 8.93 6.30
N ILE A 16 -3.60 7.75 6.40
CA ILE A 16 -2.88 6.47 6.46
C ILE A 16 -2.06 6.27 5.18
N LEU A 17 -2.67 6.46 4.02
CA LEU A 17 -2.03 6.27 2.71
C LEU A 17 -0.86 7.25 2.51
N THR A 18 -1.06 8.54 2.78
CA THR A 18 0.01 9.55 2.70
C THR A 18 1.14 9.26 3.68
N THR A 19 0.84 8.84 4.91
CA THR A 19 1.87 8.50 5.91
C THR A 19 2.66 7.26 5.48
N ALA A 20 2.00 6.23 4.98
CA ALA A 20 2.66 5.04 4.46
C ALA A 20 3.58 5.38 3.28
N MET A 21 3.13 6.24 2.37
CA MET A 21 3.96 6.74 1.26
C MET A 21 5.16 7.54 1.75
N ALA A 22 5.00 8.45 2.72
CA ALA A 22 6.12 9.22 3.24
C ALA A 22 7.17 8.34 3.94
N ILE A 23 6.73 7.31 4.67
CA ILE A 23 7.64 6.31 5.26
C ILE A 23 8.38 5.56 4.15
N LEU A 24 7.68 5.05 3.13
CA LEU A 24 8.31 4.25 2.09
C LEU A 24 9.17 5.07 1.13
N ARG A 25 8.65 6.17 0.59
CA ARG A 25 9.29 6.98 -0.46
C ARG A 25 10.33 7.93 0.11
N ASP A 26 9.98 8.65 1.18
CA ASP A 26 10.78 9.76 1.71
C ASP A 26 11.68 9.33 2.90
N ASP A 27 11.63 8.06 3.29
CA ASP A 27 12.34 7.47 4.44
C ASP A 27 12.00 8.16 5.78
N GLN A 28 10.74 8.59 5.92
CA GLN A 28 10.26 9.16 7.19
C GLN A 28 10.44 8.12 8.32
N PRO A 29 10.95 8.53 9.51
CA PRO A 29 11.07 7.64 10.65
C PRO A 29 9.75 6.98 11.01
N PHE A 30 9.82 5.70 11.36
CA PHE A 30 8.67 4.90 11.75
C PHE A 30 8.88 4.32 13.15
N ASP A 31 7.94 4.60 14.04
CA ASP A 31 7.82 3.97 15.35
C ASP A 31 6.50 3.20 15.41
N PRO A 32 6.52 1.86 15.51
CA PRO A 32 5.29 1.06 15.58
C PRO A 32 4.46 1.33 16.85
N ALA A 33 5.04 1.88 17.91
CA ALA A 33 4.31 2.24 19.12
C ALA A 33 3.55 3.58 19.00
N HIS A 34 4.01 4.47 18.12
CA HIS A 34 3.48 5.83 17.97
C HIS A 34 3.19 6.14 16.50
N THR A 35 2.09 5.58 15.98
CA THR A 35 1.71 5.73 14.57
C THR A 35 0.22 6.02 14.38
N ILE A 36 -0.10 6.66 13.25
CA ILE A 36 -1.47 6.89 12.80
C ILE A 36 -2.20 5.59 12.43
N PHE A 37 -1.48 4.50 12.19
CA PHE A 37 -2.07 3.21 11.82
C PHE A 37 -2.92 2.60 12.96
N GLY A 38 -2.77 3.12 14.18
CA GLY A 38 -3.52 2.71 15.36
C GLY A 38 -2.66 1.87 16.28
N ARG A 39 -3.29 0.97 17.03
CA ARG A 39 -2.58 0.09 17.98
C ARG A 39 -2.09 -1.16 17.28
N ILE A 40 -0.93 -1.67 17.71
CA ILE A 40 -0.42 -2.96 17.26
C ILE A 40 -1.42 -4.04 17.67
N LEU A 41 -1.90 -4.80 16.68
CA LEU A 41 -2.72 -5.99 16.87
C LEU A 41 -1.84 -7.21 17.09
N ALA A 42 -0.83 -7.36 16.24
CA ALA A 42 0.14 -8.44 16.32
C ALA A 42 1.47 -8.02 15.70
N ALA A 43 2.55 -8.61 16.20
CA ALA A 43 3.89 -8.47 15.68
C ALA A 43 4.54 -9.85 15.61
N HIS A 44 4.97 -10.28 14.43
CA HIS A 44 5.54 -11.61 14.22
C HIS A 44 6.87 -11.52 13.47
N PRO A 45 7.87 -12.34 13.81
CA PRO A 45 9.07 -12.46 13.01
C PRO A 45 8.76 -12.92 11.58
N LEU A 46 9.37 -12.27 10.59
CA LEU A 46 9.24 -12.67 9.19
C LEU A 46 9.98 -13.99 8.95
N ARG A 47 9.27 -14.99 8.43
CA ARG A 47 9.90 -16.27 8.05
C ARG A 47 10.99 -16.03 7.00
N GLY A 48 12.18 -16.60 7.25
CA GLY A 48 13.32 -16.50 6.33
C GLY A 48 14.02 -15.14 6.31
N ARG A 49 13.66 -14.18 7.18
CA ARG A 49 14.38 -12.89 7.32
C ARG A 49 14.78 -12.62 8.76
N VAL A 50 16.04 -12.90 9.08
CA VAL A 50 16.62 -12.57 10.39
C VAL A 50 16.52 -11.07 10.65
N GLY A 51 15.95 -10.70 11.81
CA GLY A 51 15.74 -9.31 12.21
C GLY A 51 14.55 -8.63 11.54
N GLY A 52 13.77 -9.34 10.71
CA GLY A 52 12.56 -8.81 10.08
C GLY A 52 11.31 -9.08 10.92
N MET A 53 10.39 -8.12 10.95
CA MET A 53 9.12 -8.18 11.67
C MET A 53 7.96 -7.77 10.76
N GLU A 54 6.88 -8.52 10.82
CA GLU A 54 5.57 -8.15 10.30
C GLU A 54 4.75 -7.55 11.43
N TYR A 55 4.18 -6.37 11.21
CA TYR A 55 3.24 -5.74 12.12
C TYR A 55 1.86 -5.69 11.49
N SER A 56 0.83 -5.92 12.29
CA SER A 56 -0.57 -5.64 11.94
C SER A 56 -1.16 -4.65 12.94
N PHE A 57 -2.03 -3.77 12.47
CA PHE A 57 -2.63 -2.70 13.28
C PHE A 57 -4.15 -2.75 13.25
N VAL A 58 -4.77 -2.30 14.35
CA VAL A 58 -6.18 -1.91 14.39
C VAL A 58 -6.28 -0.41 14.53
N ASN A 59 -6.90 0.23 13.55
CA ASN A 59 -7.22 1.66 13.61
C ASN A 59 -8.61 1.87 14.22
N PRO A 60 -8.81 2.79 15.18
CA PRO A 60 -10.12 2.99 15.81
C PRO A 60 -11.19 3.52 14.84
N ALA A 61 -10.82 4.30 13.81
CA ALA A 61 -11.75 4.74 12.77
C ALA A 61 -12.08 3.61 11.78
N PHE A 62 -11.21 2.60 11.68
CA PHE A 62 -11.37 1.43 10.84
C PHE A 62 -11.10 0.11 11.57
N PRO A 63 -12.00 -0.33 12.47
CA PRO A 63 -11.73 -1.46 13.34
C PRO A 63 -11.54 -2.80 12.60
N ARG A 64 -12.01 -2.89 11.34
CA ARG A 64 -11.94 -4.10 10.51
C ARG A 64 -10.95 -3.99 9.35
N THR A 65 -10.39 -2.81 9.08
CA THR A 65 -9.36 -2.63 8.06
C THR A 65 -8.10 -3.34 8.51
N GLN A 66 -7.51 -4.11 7.61
CA GLN A 66 -6.21 -4.73 7.84
C GLN A 66 -5.13 -3.76 7.38
N ILE A 67 -4.27 -3.32 8.29
CA ILE A 67 -3.06 -2.56 7.96
C ILE A 67 -1.88 -3.44 8.36
N ILE A 68 -1.15 -3.94 7.38
CA ILE A 68 0.00 -4.82 7.57
C ILE A 68 1.22 -4.15 6.98
N LEU A 69 2.35 -4.18 7.70
CA LEU A 69 3.61 -3.67 7.20
C LEU A 69 4.78 -4.55 7.59
N PHE A 70 5.84 -4.49 6.79
CA PHE A 70 7.08 -5.23 7.03
C PHE A 70 8.21 -4.28 7.38
N VAL A 71 8.79 -4.49 8.56
CA VAL A 71 10.04 -3.85 8.99
C VAL A 71 11.17 -4.85 8.80
N VAL A 72 12.22 -4.47 8.10
CA VAL A 72 13.40 -5.32 7.91
C VAL A 72 14.68 -4.53 8.12
N PRO A 73 15.82 -5.22 8.36
CA PRO A 73 17.12 -4.57 8.37
C PRO A 73 17.36 -3.91 7.01
N ASP A 74 17.85 -2.67 6.99
CA ASP A 74 17.98 -1.85 5.79
C ASP A 74 18.83 -2.56 4.73
N PRO A 75 18.24 -2.98 3.59
CA PRO A 75 18.99 -3.63 2.54
C PRO A 75 20.12 -2.77 1.98
N ALA A 76 20.01 -1.44 2.05
CA ALA A 76 21.02 -0.50 1.58
C ALA A 76 22.17 -0.29 2.58
N ALA A 77 22.03 -0.73 3.83
CA ALA A 77 23.04 -0.60 4.88
C ALA A 77 23.26 -1.94 5.63
N PRO A 78 23.93 -2.93 5.00
CA PRO A 78 24.13 -4.24 5.59
C PRO A 78 24.92 -4.17 6.91
N SER A 79 24.44 -4.87 7.93
CA SER A 79 25.11 -5.03 9.22
C SER A 79 25.41 -6.50 9.49
N ALA A 80 26.53 -6.77 10.17
CA ALA A 80 26.86 -8.12 10.67
C ALA A 80 25.82 -8.61 11.69
N ASP A 81 25.35 -7.72 12.57
CA ASP A 81 24.21 -7.98 13.45
C ASP A 81 22.96 -7.31 12.84
N ARG A 82 22.16 -8.13 12.15
CA ARG A 82 20.94 -7.68 11.48
C ARG A 82 19.82 -7.29 12.45
N THR A 83 19.95 -7.59 13.75
CA THR A 83 18.97 -7.18 14.77
C THR A 83 19.24 -5.78 15.33
N LYS A 84 20.46 -5.25 15.13
CA LYS A 84 20.90 -3.95 15.66
C LYS A 84 21.14 -2.88 14.60
N GLY A 85 21.09 -3.25 13.32
CA GLY A 85 21.20 -2.31 12.20
C GLY A 85 19.97 -1.41 12.06
N LYS A 86 20.08 -0.38 11.21
CA LYS A 86 18.93 0.45 10.82
C LYS A 86 17.81 -0.45 10.31
N GLN A 87 16.62 -0.26 10.86
CA GLN A 87 15.40 -0.95 10.44
C GLN A 87 14.59 -0.01 9.56
N VAL A 88 13.99 -0.53 8.50
CA VAL A 88 13.19 0.24 7.54
C VAL A 88 11.91 -0.50 7.21
N VAL A 89 10.84 0.27 6.97
CA VAL A 89 9.61 -0.29 6.42
C VAL A 89 9.78 -0.48 4.92
N THR A 90 9.38 -1.64 4.40
CA THR A 90 9.55 -1.94 2.97
C THR A 90 8.27 -2.26 2.24
N HIS A 91 7.21 -2.56 2.98
CA HIS A 91 5.94 -2.95 2.39
C HIS A 91 4.78 -2.53 3.27
N PHE A 92 3.67 -2.12 2.65
CA PHE A 92 2.37 -1.93 3.27
C PHE A 92 1.31 -2.66 2.46
N THR A 93 0.42 -3.34 3.16
CA THR A 93 -0.84 -3.87 2.64
C THR A 93 -1.97 -3.27 3.47
N ILE A 94 -2.86 -2.53 2.83
CA ILE A 94 -4.02 -1.92 3.46
C ILE A 94 -5.26 -2.48 2.78
N ARG A 95 -6.04 -3.28 3.52
CA ARG A 95 -7.32 -3.85 3.04
C ARG A 95 -8.48 -3.24 3.80
N PHE A 96 -9.28 -2.45 3.10
CA PHE A 96 -10.35 -1.67 3.71
C PHE A 96 -11.55 -2.54 4.08
N SER A 97 -12.01 -2.41 5.32
CA SER A 97 -13.30 -2.95 5.77
C SER A 97 -13.90 -1.97 6.79
N PRO A 98 -15.00 -1.28 6.47
CA PRO A 98 -15.79 -1.35 5.23
C PRO A 98 -14.99 -0.91 3.98
N LEU A 99 -15.42 -1.36 2.80
CA LEU A 99 -14.86 -0.93 1.51
C LEU A 99 -15.04 0.58 1.35
N LEU A 100 -14.04 1.27 0.81
CA LEU A 100 -14.11 2.72 0.65
C LEU A 100 -14.88 3.11 -0.60
N ARG A 101 -15.98 3.84 -0.41
CA ARG A 101 -16.83 4.40 -1.47
C ARG A 101 -16.44 5.86 -1.76
N ASP A 102 -16.86 6.35 -2.92
CA ASP A 102 -16.66 7.74 -3.37
C ASP A 102 -15.19 8.17 -3.43
N ILE A 103 -14.30 7.23 -3.74
CA ILE A 103 -12.89 7.50 -4.00
C ILE A 103 -12.63 7.10 -5.44
N SER A 104 -12.26 8.08 -6.25
CA SER A 104 -11.87 7.82 -7.62
C SER A 104 -10.41 7.38 -7.70
N ARG A 105 -10.08 6.64 -8.77
CA ARG A 105 -8.70 6.31 -9.12
C ARG A 105 -7.82 7.56 -9.21
N SER A 106 -8.27 8.61 -9.89
CA SER A 106 -7.50 9.86 -10.05
C SER A 106 -7.25 10.56 -8.72
N THR A 107 -8.21 10.54 -7.79
CA THR A 107 -8.00 11.04 -6.43
C THR A 107 -6.82 10.36 -5.74
N LEU A 108 -6.68 9.04 -5.88
CA LEU A 108 -5.54 8.29 -5.30
C LEU A 108 -4.23 8.54 -6.04
N GLU A 109 -4.29 8.66 -7.36
CA GLU A 109 -3.13 8.99 -8.20
C GLU A 109 -2.54 10.34 -7.79
N ASP A 110 -3.39 11.35 -7.62
CA ASP A 110 -2.99 12.68 -7.16
C ASP A 110 -2.47 12.65 -5.71
N LEU A 111 -3.20 11.97 -4.81
CA LEU A 111 -2.84 11.87 -3.39
C LEU A 111 -1.46 11.25 -3.17
N LEU A 112 -1.13 10.21 -3.94
CA LEU A 112 0.10 9.44 -3.78
C LEU A 112 1.22 9.90 -4.72
N HIS A 113 0.92 10.85 -5.62
CA HIS A 113 1.83 11.34 -6.66
C HIS A 113 2.47 10.18 -7.42
N VAL A 114 1.68 9.51 -8.25
CA VAL A 114 2.14 8.37 -9.06
C VAL A 114 2.27 8.75 -10.53
N ASP A 115 3.21 8.10 -11.22
CA ASP A 115 3.40 8.32 -12.64
C ASP A 115 2.34 7.59 -13.47
N ILE A 116 1.78 8.30 -14.44
CA ILE A 116 0.73 7.79 -15.31
C ILE A 116 1.31 7.23 -16.62
N GLY A 117 0.69 6.19 -17.14
CA GLY A 117 0.98 5.54 -18.41
C GLY A 117 1.99 4.40 -18.32
N TYR A 118 2.52 4.08 -17.13
CA TYR A 118 3.41 2.95 -16.94
C TYR A 118 3.49 2.43 -15.50
N TRP A 119 3.97 1.20 -15.36
CA TRP A 119 4.45 0.62 -14.10
C TRP A 119 5.79 -0.09 -14.32
N ILE A 120 6.46 -0.47 -13.23
CA ILE A 120 7.69 -1.26 -13.27
C ILE A 120 7.40 -2.67 -12.76
N ASP A 121 7.81 -3.68 -13.52
CA ASP A 121 7.63 -5.07 -13.12
C ASP A 121 8.71 -5.58 -12.16
N GLY A 122 8.55 -6.82 -11.69
CA GLY A 122 9.50 -7.44 -10.75
C GLY A 122 10.93 -7.62 -11.27
N ASN A 123 11.16 -7.45 -12.58
CA ASN A 123 12.48 -7.48 -13.20
C ASN A 123 13.11 -6.06 -13.32
N GLY A 124 12.34 -5.04 -12.97
CA GLY A 124 12.71 -3.64 -13.14
C GLY A 124 12.39 -3.09 -14.54
N GLU A 125 11.58 -3.79 -15.34
CA GLU A 125 11.23 -3.34 -16.69
C GLU A 125 9.98 -2.46 -16.68
N ARG A 126 10.03 -1.40 -17.49
CA ARG A 126 8.88 -0.50 -17.69
C ARG A 126 7.84 -1.17 -18.57
N ARG A 127 6.62 -1.30 -18.06
CA ARG A 127 5.46 -1.85 -18.75
C ARG A 127 4.48 -0.71 -19.07
N PRO A 128 3.93 -0.64 -20.29
CA PRO A 128 2.99 0.41 -20.66
C PRO A 128 1.61 0.22 -20.02
N GLY A 129 0.91 1.33 -19.81
CA GLY A 129 -0.41 1.35 -19.16
C GLY A 129 -0.31 1.20 -17.63
N ASN A 130 -1.44 1.36 -16.95
CA ASN A 130 -1.55 1.11 -15.50
C ASN A 130 -2.68 0.15 -15.17
N ASP A 131 -3.69 0.06 -16.03
CA ASP A 131 -4.79 -0.87 -15.90
C ASP A 131 -4.31 -2.29 -16.23
N MET A 132 -4.48 -3.19 -15.26
CA MET A 132 -4.06 -4.59 -15.41
C MET A 132 -5.12 -5.43 -16.14
N GLY A 133 -6.23 -4.82 -16.55
CA GLY A 133 -7.36 -5.48 -17.18
C GLY A 133 -8.15 -6.35 -16.22
N THR A 134 -9.16 -7.02 -16.75
CA THR A 134 -9.97 -7.99 -16.02
C THR A 134 -9.32 -9.37 -16.11
N ALA A 135 -9.26 -10.09 -14.98
CA ALA A 135 -8.86 -11.49 -14.98
C ALA A 135 -10.11 -12.39 -15.20
N PRO A 136 -10.11 -13.29 -16.19
CA PRO A 136 -11.23 -14.22 -16.41
C PRO A 136 -11.36 -15.29 -15.30
N PRO A 137 -12.56 -15.86 -15.10
CA PRO A 137 -13.81 -15.57 -15.80
C PRO A 137 -14.81 -14.68 -15.01
N GLU A 138 -14.50 -14.22 -13.80
CA GLU A 138 -15.56 -13.79 -12.85
C GLU A 138 -15.24 -12.54 -12.02
N ILE A 139 -14.12 -11.87 -12.26
CA ILE A 139 -13.58 -10.95 -11.25
C ILE A 139 -14.18 -9.54 -11.40
N ARG A 140 -14.97 -9.15 -10.40
CA ARG A 140 -15.41 -7.79 -10.06
C ARG A 140 -14.25 -6.91 -9.56
N LEU A 141 -13.02 -7.10 -10.04
CA LEU A 141 -11.82 -6.43 -9.51
C LEU A 141 -11.07 -5.78 -10.65
N HIS A 142 -10.82 -4.49 -10.48
CA HIS A 142 -9.98 -3.67 -11.32
C HIS A 142 -8.70 -3.35 -10.57
N SER A 143 -7.58 -3.93 -11.02
CA SER A 143 -6.26 -3.67 -10.45
C SER A 143 -5.51 -2.66 -11.30
N TYR A 144 -4.86 -1.71 -10.63
CA TYR A 144 -4.02 -0.72 -11.26
C TYR A 144 -2.65 -0.67 -10.62
N ARG A 145 -1.59 -0.63 -11.44
CA ARG A 145 -0.20 -0.57 -10.98
C ARG A 145 0.48 0.71 -11.40
N TYR A 146 1.34 1.24 -10.54
CA TYR A 146 2.10 2.47 -10.79
C TYR A 146 3.48 2.42 -10.17
N ARG A 147 4.32 3.34 -10.63
CA ARG A 147 5.50 3.80 -9.90
C ARG A 147 5.17 5.15 -9.25
N ALA A 148 5.49 5.33 -7.97
CA ALA A 148 5.43 6.63 -7.33
C ALA A 148 6.44 7.59 -7.98
N SER A 149 6.01 8.82 -8.26
CA SER A 149 6.83 9.86 -8.87
C SER A 149 8.05 10.19 -8.01
N ASN A 150 9.14 10.55 -8.69
CA ASN A 150 10.35 10.99 -8.02
C ASN A 150 10.22 12.47 -7.62
N LEU A 151 9.95 12.73 -6.34
CA LEU A 151 9.86 14.07 -5.77
C LEU A 151 11.21 14.49 -5.18
N PRO A 152 11.46 15.79 -4.92
CA PRO A 152 12.71 16.24 -4.29
C PRO A 152 12.99 15.61 -2.92
N THR A 153 11.96 15.17 -2.20
CA THR A 153 12.07 14.48 -0.91
C THR A 153 12.30 12.97 -1.06
N SER A 154 12.05 12.40 -2.24
CA SER A 154 12.11 10.97 -2.48
C SER A 154 13.52 10.43 -2.22
N ARG A 155 13.59 9.37 -1.42
CA ARG A 155 14.80 8.60 -1.12
C ARG A 155 14.77 7.24 -1.79
N PHE A 156 13.59 6.67 -1.95
CA PHE A 156 13.40 5.36 -2.55
C PHE A 156 12.26 5.36 -3.56
N PRO A 157 12.41 4.62 -4.67
CA PRO A 157 11.29 4.32 -5.54
C PRO A 157 10.27 3.43 -4.82
N VAL A 158 8.98 3.65 -5.10
CA VAL A 158 7.87 2.90 -4.50
C VAL A 158 6.95 2.41 -5.60
N ASP A 159 6.65 1.12 -5.62
CA ASP A 159 5.60 0.53 -6.45
C ASP A 159 4.27 0.59 -5.71
N VAL A 160 3.21 0.95 -6.44
CA VAL A 160 1.88 1.17 -5.92
C VAL A 160 0.89 0.31 -6.68
N GLU A 161 0.02 -0.40 -5.97
CA GLU A 161 -1.11 -1.13 -6.56
C GLU A 161 -2.42 -0.74 -5.88
N PHE A 162 -3.44 -0.41 -6.67
CA PHE A 162 -4.81 -0.20 -6.22
C PHE A 162 -5.67 -1.35 -6.70
N ALA A 163 -6.57 -1.84 -5.85
CA ALA A 163 -7.57 -2.82 -6.23
C ALA A 163 -8.97 -2.26 -5.93
N PHE A 164 -9.76 -2.08 -6.99
CA PHE A 164 -11.14 -1.60 -6.92
C PHE A 164 -12.11 -2.73 -7.20
N GLY A 165 -13.12 -2.89 -6.34
CA GLY A 165 -14.20 -3.84 -6.53
C GLY A 165 -15.39 -3.21 -7.25
N ASP A 166 -16.00 -3.89 -8.20
CA ASP A 166 -17.33 -3.49 -8.66
C ASP A 166 -18.32 -3.61 -7.49
N PRO A 167 -19.26 -2.68 -7.36
CA PRO A 167 -20.30 -2.81 -6.36
C PRO A 167 -21.17 -4.03 -6.64
N ASP A 168 -21.79 -4.53 -5.57
CA ASP A 168 -22.64 -5.71 -5.62
C ASP A 168 -23.75 -5.53 -6.68
N PRO A 169 -23.88 -6.41 -7.69
CA PRO A 169 -24.92 -6.27 -8.71
C PRO A 169 -26.33 -6.38 -8.08
N ASN A 170 -26.44 -7.00 -6.90
CA ASN A 170 -27.66 -7.10 -6.10
C ASN A 170 -27.83 -5.93 -5.10
N ASP A 171 -27.05 -4.85 -5.19
CA ASP A 171 -27.24 -3.67 -4.36
C ASP A 171 -28.65 -3.08 -4.62
N PRO A 172 -29.52 -2.97 -3.60
CA PRO A 172 -30.92 -2.57 -3.75
C PRO A 172 -31.12 -1.08 -4.11
N ALA A 173 -30.06 -0.32 -4.37
CA ALA A 173 -30.11 1.00 -4.99
C ALA A 173 -29.83 0.87 -6.50
N PRO A 174 -30.83 0.49 -7.33
CA PRO A 174 -30.65 0.31 -8.77
C PRO A 174 -30.34 1.61 -9.53
N ASP A 175 -30.67 2.76 -8.93
CA ASP A 175 -30.59 4.07 -9.57
C ASP A 175 -29.32 4.88 -9.20
N GLU A 176 -28.49 4.38 -8.29
CA GLU A 176 -27.22 5.02 -7.95
C GLU A 176 -26.09 4.52 -8.86
N PRO A 177 -25.18 5.41 -9.32
CA PRO A 177 -23.99 5.00 -10.05
C PRO A 177 -23.26 3.91 -9.26
N LYS A 178 -23.09 2.76 -9.90
CA LYS A 178 -22.31 1.64 -9.39
C LYS A 178 -20.82 1.97 -9.48
N THR A 179 -20.36 2.91 -8.66
CA THR A 179 -18.96 3.33 -8.62
C THR A 179 -18.11 2.20 -8.00
N PRO A 180 -16.97 1.84 -8.63
CA PRO A 180 -16.04 0.91 -8.03
C PRO A 180 -15.60 1.37 -6.63
N VAL A 181 -15.48 0.42 -5.71
CA VAL A 181 -15.11 0.68 -4.31
C VAL A 181 -13.67 0.26 -4.07
N LEU A 182 -12.89 1.11 -3.40
CA LEU A 182 -11.50 0.78 -3.10
C LEU A 182 -11.47 -0.33 -2.04
N MET A 183 -10.85 -1.45 -2.40
CA MET A 183 -10.67 -2.61 -1.55
C MET A 183 -9.29 -2.58 -0.92
N ASP A 184 -8.25 -2.57 -1.74
CA ASP A 184 -6.88 -2.76 -1.30
C ASP A 184 -5.96 -1.69 -1.87
N VAL A 185 -4.97 -1.28 -1.07
CA VAL A 185 -3.79 -0.54 -1.53
C VAL A 185 -2.55 -1.27 -1.05
N LEU A 186 -1.66 -1.57 -1.99
CA LEU A 186 -0.37 -2.17 -1.73
C LEU A 186 0.71 -1.17 -2.11
N LEU A 187 1.69 -0.99 -1.22
CA LEU A 187 2.83 -0.10 -1.44
C LEU A 187 4.11 -0.88 -1.13
N SER A 188 5.08 -0.84 -2.03
CA SER A 188 6.34 -1.56 -1.85
C SER A 188 7.52 -0.69 -2.20
N ARG A 189 8.46 -0.53 -1.27
CA ARG A 189 9.75 0.08 -1.56
C ARG A 189 10.54 -0.82 -2.49
N ASP A 190 11.06 -0.25 -3.58
CA ASP A 190 11.85 -0.99 -4.55
C ASP A 190 13.34 -0.94 -4.23
N TYR A 191 13.89 -2.12 -3.95
CA TYR A 191 15.32 -2.36 -3.73
C TYR A 191 15.94 -3.23 -4.84
N SER A 192 15.27 -3.41 -5.97
CA SER A 192 15.72 -4.24 -7.09
C SER A 192 17.10 -3.79 -7.62
N ALA A 193 17.42 -2.51 -7.56
CA ALA A 193 18.75 -1.98 -7.89
C ALA A 193 19.87 -2.59 -7.02
N LEU A 194 19.63 -2.85 -5.74
CA LEU A 194 20.60 -3.50 -4.84
C LEU A 194 20.75 -4.99 -5.13
N ARG A 195 19.72 -5.65 -5.65
CA ARG A 195 19.80 -7.09 -6.01
C ARG A 195 20.70 -7.36 -7.22
N ARG A 196 20.95 -6.35 -8.06
CA ARG A 196 21.84 -6.48 -9.23
C ARG A 196 23.33 -6.49 -8.84
N GLN A 197 23.72 -5.81 -7.77
CA GLN A 197 25.12 -5.71 -7.31
C GLN A 197 25.68 -6.99 -6.66
N TYR A 198 24.85 -7.98 -6.34
CA TYR A 198 25.28 -9.26 -5.74
C TYR A 198 25.29 -10.44 -6.73
N ARG A 199 25.21 -10.16 -8.05
CA ARG A 199 25.26 -11.17 -9.12
C ARG A 199 26.50 -11.07 -10.03
N GLU A 200 27.47 -10.23 -9.68
CA GLU A 200 28.78 -10.18 -10.34
C GLU A 200 29.83 -10.96 -9.55
#